data_AF-A0A7S0SLV8-F1
#
_entry.id   AF-A0A7S0SLV8-F1
#
_cell.length_a   1.000
_cell.length_b   1.000
_cell.length_c   1.000
_cell.angle_alpha   90.00
_cell.angle_beta   90.00
_cell.angle_gamma   90.00
#
_symmetry.space_group_name_H-M   'P 1'
#
loop_
_entity.id
_entity.type
_entity.pdbx_description
1 polymer ?
#
loop_
_entity_poly.entity_id
_entity_poly.type
_entity_poly.pdbx_seq_one_letter_code
_entity_poly.pdbx_strand_id
1 'polypeptide(L)'
;HVFPPQAEVLTAVRDGVRAEAFNPKVLFLFGTYTIGKERVFFEAARALGKQVYVGKQKRAVLEALGDVISTEDRARITTDDTATNLHVVPMGSTSFARMKTILRFYRTRYDTVVAFKPTGWTFEASRKHARATKRQQRGSLIQYSVPYSEHSSFEELRELVAFLQPRAIWPHVGNDRGPKAAKMVELLTAPATVAGVHTTGNQSEDGGNDEEGGE
;
A
#
# COMPACT_ATOMS: atom_id res chain seq x y z
N HIS A 1 3.30 -12.82 1.35
CA HIS A 1 3.86 -11.56 0.81
C HIS A 1 3.40 -10.45 1.75
N VAL A 2 4.37 -9.72 2.32
CA VAL A 2 4.13 -8.75 3.41
C VAL A 2 4.06 -7.33 2.82
N PHE A 3 3.07 -6.54 3.23
CA PHE A 3 3.03 -5.10 2.96
C PHE A 3 3.92 -4.37 3.98
N PRO A 4 4.61 -3.28 3.60
CA PRO A 4 5.29 -2.45 4.58
C PRO A 4 4.30 -1.84 5.59
N PRO A 5 4.70 -1.59 6.84
CA PRO A 5 3.88 -0.90 7.82
C PRO A 5 3.38 0.45 7.27
N GLN A 6 2.12 0.81 7.57
CA GLN A 6 1.54 2.07 7.07
C GLN A 6 2.41 3.30 7.39
N ALA A 7 3.12 3.31 8.52
CA ALA A 7 4.02 4.41 8.89
C ALA A 7 5.22 4.58 7.94
N GLU A 8 5.80 3.48 7.45
CA GLU A 8 6.87 3.51 6.44
C GLU A 8 6.34 4.04 5.11
N VAL A 9 5.14 3.61 4.74
CA VAL A 9 4.44 4.07 3.53
C VAL A 9 4.15 5.58 3.58
N LEU A 10 3.67 6.08 4.72
CA LEU A 10 3.41 7.51 4.91
C LEU A 10 4.71 8.33 4.88
N THR A 11 5.81 7.80 5.40
CA THR A 11 7.14 8.41 5.26
C THR A 11 7.55 8.52 3.79
N ALA A 12 7.38 7.46 3.00
CA ALA A 12 7.68 7.50 1.56
C ALA A 12 6.78 8.49 0.80
N VAL A 13 5.52 8.66 1.19
CA VAL A 13 4.62 9.69 0.62
C VAL A 13 5.13 11.09 0.96
N ARG A 14 5.50 11.35 2.21
CA ARG A 14 6.08 12.62 2.65
C ARG A 14 7.35 12.95 1.87
N ASP A 15 8.24 12.00 1.72
CA ASP A 15 9.51 12.22 1.04
C ASP A 15 9.29 12.43 -0.46
N GLY A 16 8.39 11.66 -1.07
CA GLY A 16 7.98 11.83 -2.47
C GLY A 16 7.34 13.19 -2.74
N VAL A 17 6.42 13.65 -1.89
CA VAL A 17 5.75 14.95 -2.11
C VAL A 17 6.73 16.11 -1.95
N ARG A 18 7.66 16.03 -0.99
CA ARG A 18 8.71 17.03 -0.79
C ARG A 18 9.70 17.04 -1.96
N ALA A 19 10.11 15.86 -2.43
CA ALA A 19 11.04 15.73 -3.53
C ALA A 19 10.50 16.32 -4.83
N GLU A 20 9.19 16.27 -5.07
CA GLU A 20 8.55 16.81 -6.28
C GLU A 20 8.06 18.28 -6.10
N ALA A 21 7.99 18.77 -4.86
CA ALA A 21 7.58 20.15 -4.56
C ALA A 21 8.60 21.22 -4.97
N PHE A 22 9.79 20.82 -5.44
CA PHE A 22 10.76 21.74 -6.05
C PHE A 22 10.19 22.46 -7.28
N ASN A 23 9.25 21.84 -8.00
CA ASN A 23 8.53 22.49 -9.08
C ASN A 23 7.32 23.28 -8.51
N PRO A 24 7.31 24.62 -8.56
CA PRO A 24 6.20 25.41 -8.04
C PRO A 24 4.89 25.25 -8.85
N LYS A 25 4.98 24.75 -10.09
CA LYS A 25 3.84 24.51 -11.01
C LYS A 25 3.40 23.05 -11.04
N VAL A 26 3.67 22.29 -9.96
CA VAL A 26 3.19 20.92 -9.81
C VAL A 26 1.77 20.87 -9.22
N LEU A 27 0.93 19.99 -9.76
CA LEU A 27 -0.34 19.57 -9.17
C LEU A 27 -0.19 18.17 -8.58
N PHE A 28 -0.44 18.03 -7.28
CA PHE A 28 -0.48 16.74 -6.59
C PHE A 28 -1.89 16.17 -6.60
N LEU A 29 -2.03 14.91 -7.03
CA LEU A 29 -3.27 14.16 -6.98
C LEU A 29 -3.15 12.99 -6.00
N PHE A 30 -4.10 12.86 -5.09
CA PHE A 30 -4.16 11.74 -4.15
C PHE A 30 -5.40 10.88 -4.45
N GLY A 31 -5.17 9.68 -4.96
CA GLY A 31 -6.24 8.74 -5.28
C GLY A 31 -6.87 8.14 -4.03
N THR A 32 -8.19 8.24 -3.90
CA THR A 32 -8.96 7.59 -2.82
C THR A 32 -10.18 6.85 -3.39
N TYR A 33 -10.74 5.95 -2.59
CA TYR A 33 -12.05 5.36 -2.82
C TYR A 33 -13.11 6.18 -2.04
N THR A 34 -14.26 5.57 -1.73
CA THR A 34 -15.30 6.22 -0.94
C THR A 34 -14.80 6.53 0.48
N ILE A 35 -14.41 5.52 1.25
CA ILE A 35 -13.81 5.61 2.59
C ILE A 35 -12.42 4.96 2.54
N GLY A 36 -11.45 5.50 3.27
CA GLY A 36 -10.11 4.95 3.39
C GLY A 36 -9.03 5.81 2.73
N LYS A 37 -7.80 5.62 3.22
CA LYS A 37 -6.53 6.25 2.78
C LYS A 37 -6.43 7.74 3.06
N GLU A 38 -7.28 8.26 3.95
CA GLU A 38 -7.29 9.67 4.37
C GLU A 38 -5.91 10.11 4.87
N ARG A 39 -5.25 9.21 5.60
CA ARG A 39 -3.90 9.44 6.15
C ARG A 39 -2.87 9.79 5.08
N VAL A 40 -3.01 9.30 3.84
CA VAL A 40 -2.04 9.55 2.76
C VAL A 40 -2.04 11.02 2.34
N PHE A 41 -3.22 11.59 2.07
CA PHE A 41 -3.30 12.98 1.62
C PHE A 41 -3.16 13.97 2.78
N PHE A 42 -3.57 13.60 4.01
CA PHE A 42 -3.29 14.43 5.19
C PHE A 42 -1.81 14.45 5.55
N GLU A 43 -1.08 13.34 5.39
CA GLU A 43 0.37 13.33 5.58
C GLU A 43 1.06 14.27 4.59
N ALA A 44 0.66 14.26 3.32
CA ALA A 44 1.19 15.18 2.32
C ALA A 44 0.86 16.65 2.64
N ALA A 45 -0.38 16.92 3.07
CA ALA A 45 -0.82 18.24 3.50
C ALA A 45 0.01 18.76 4.69
N ARG A 46 0.25 17.92 5.71
CA ARG A 46 1.15 18.23 6.83
C ARG A 46 2.57 18.45 6.38
N ALA A 47 3.10 17.57 5.53
CA ALA A 47 4.47 17.63 5.04
C ALA A 47 4.82 18.93 4.30
N LEU A 48 3.83 19.50 3.60
CA LEU A 48 3.97 20.74 2.83
C LEU A 48 3.38 21.97 3.56
N GLY A 49 2.73 21.80 4.71
CA GLY A 49 2.05 22.90 5.40
C GLY A 49 0.90 23.53 4.59
N LYS A 50 0.20 22.74 3.77
CA LYS A 50 -0.88 23.20 2.90
C LYS A 50 -2.22 22.56 3.24
N GLN A 51 -3.30 23.21 2.82
CA GLN A 51 -4.61 22.57 2.77
C GLN A 51 -4.69 21.57 1.61
N VAL A 52 -5.68 20.69 1.65
CA VAL A 52 -6.01 19.73 0.60
C VAL A 52 -7.42 20.01 0.06
N TYR A 53 -7.53 20.14 -1.25
CA TYR A 53 -8.79 20.31 -1.93
C TYR A 53 -9.54 18.99 -1.98
N VAL A 54 -10.81 19.00 -1.53
CA VAL A 54 -11.70 17.84 -1.53
C VAL A 54 -13.04 18.23 -2.17
N GLY A 55 -13.42 17.49 -3.22
CA GLY A 55 -14.72 17.68 -3.88
C GLY A 55 -15.91 17.31 -2.98
N LYS A 56 -17.09 17.86 -3.31
CA LYS A 56 -18.34 17.74 -2.51
C LYS A 56 -18.64 16.33 -2.01
N GLN A 57 -18.52 15.32 -2.87
CA GLN A 57 -18.83 13.93 -2.51
C GLN A 57 -17.88 13.38 -1.44
N LYS A 58 -16.56 13.52 -1.62
CA LYS A 58 -15.59 13.03 -0.64
C LYS A 58 -15.66 13.87 0.65
N ARG A 59 -15.96 15.17 0.56
CA ARG A 59 -16.20 16.01 1.74
C ARG A 59 -17.34 15.49 2.60
N ALA A 60 -18.49 15.15 2.02
CA ALA A 60 -19.61 14.58 2.76
C ALA A 60 -19.22 13.28 3.49
N VAL A 61 -18.38 12.45 2.87
CA VAL A 61 -17.84 11.25 3.53
C VAL A 61 -16.93 11.61 4.70
N LEU A 62 -16.02 12.57 4.55
CA LEU A 62 -15.12 13.00 5.62
C LEU A 62 -15.90 13.63 6.80
N GLU A 63 -16.96 14.37 6.52
CA GLU A 63 -17.86 14.92 7.55
C GLU A 63 -18.59 13.79 8.31
N ALA A 64 -19.04 12.75 7.61
CA ALA A 64 -19.69 11.59 8.23
C ALA A 64 -18.74 10.74 9.09
N LEU A 65 -17.42 10.81 8.88
CA LEU A 65 -16.43 10.12 9.72
C LEU A 65 -16.25 10.78 11.11
N GLY A 66 -16.76 11.99 11.30
CA GLY A 66 -16.76 12.68 12.60
C GLY A 66 -15.38 12.75 13.25
N ASP A 67 -15.29 12.28 14.49
CA ASP A 67 -14.09 12.39 15.35
C ASP A 67 -12.95 11.43 14.97
N VAL A 68 -13.16 10.54 13.98
CA VAL A 68 -12.09 9.70 13.43
C VAL A 68 -11.04 10.56 12.73
N ILE A 69 -11.43 11.72 12.19
CA ILE A 69 -10.52 12.71 11.61
C ILE A 69 -10.22 13.76 12.68
N SER A 70 -8.93 13.97 12.97
CA SER A 70 -8.52 14.95 13.97
C SER A 70 -8.93 16.38 13.57
N THR A 71 -9.11 17.25 14.57
CA THR A 71 -9.47 18.67 14.36
C THR A 71 -8.45 19.37 13.44
N GLU A 72 -7.16 19.06 13.61
CA GLU A 72 -6.08 19.63 12.81
C GLU A 72 -6.15 19.17 11.34
N ASP A 73 -6.47 17.90 11.08
CA ASP A 73 -6.63 17.39 9.72
C ASP A 73 -7.90 17.95 9.08
N ARG A 74 -8.99 18.10 9.85
CA ARG A 74 -10.23 18.72 9.37
C ARG A 74 -10.04 20.17 8.97
N ALA A 75 -9.22 20.93 9.72
CA ALA A 75 -8.85 22.31 9.38
C ALA A 75 -8.00 22.42 8.09
N ARG A 76 -7.39 21.33 7.64
CA ARG A 76 -6.64 21.27 6.38
C ARG A 76 -7.51 21.01 5.16
N ILE A 77 -8.81 20.74 5.31
CA ILE A 77 -9.70 20.52 4.16
C ILE A 77 -10.15 21.86 3.59
N THR A 78 -10.11 22.00 2.27
CA THR A 78 -10.73 23.11 1.56
C THR A 78 -11.61 22.62 0.40
N THR A 79 -12.64 23.39 0.04
CA THR A 79 -13.43 23.19 -1.18
C THR A 79 -13.04 24.14 -2.30
N ASP A 80 -12.02 24.97 -2.09
CA ASP A 80 -11.43 25.84 -3.09
C ASP A 80 -10.21 25.14 -3.70
N ASP A 81 -10.31 24.78 -4.98
CA ASP A 81 -9.23 24.15 -5.73
C ASP A 81 -8.15 25.14 -6.20
N THR A 82 -8.37 26.44 -5.99
CA THR A 82 -7.40 27.52 -6.25
C THR A 82 -6.49 27.81 -5.07
N ALA A 83 -6.96 27.55 -3.84
CA ALA A 83 -6.19 27.74 -2.61
C ALA A 83 -5.03 26.75 -2.42
N THR A 84 -5.02 25.63 -3.16
CA THR A 84 -3.99 24.60 -3.00
C THR A 84 -3.71 23.83 -4.28
N ASN A 85 -2.51 23.27 -4.37
CA ASN A 85 -2.09 22.34 -5.41
C ASN A 85 -2.14 20.86 -4.96
N LEU A 86 -2.81 20.56 -3.84
CA LEU A 86 -3.01 19.20 -3.34
C LEU A 86 -4.48 18.83 -3.50
N HIS A 87 -4.80 17.92 -4.42
CA HIS A 87 -6.18 17.56 -4.77
C HIS A 87 -6.47 16.10 -4.45
N VAL A 88 -7.52 15.84 -3.67
CA VAL A 88 -8.07 14.49 -3.49
C VAL A 88 -8.97 14.15 -4.66
N VAL A 89 -8.71 13.03 -5.32
CA VAL A 89 -9.44 12.62 -6.53
C VAL A 89 -9.89 11.16 -6.44
N PRO A 90 -10.94 10.77 -7.19
CA PRO A 90 -11.28 9.36 -7.35
C PRO A 90 -10.07 8.57 -7.85
N MET A 91 -9.89 7.33 -7.37
CA MET A 91 -8.73 6.50 -7.70
C MET A 91 -8.46 6.39 -9.22
N GLY A 92 -9.50 6.30 -10.05
CA GLY A 92 -9.37 6.23 -11.52
C GLY A 92 -8.74 7.48 -12.16
N SER A 93 -8.81 8.63 -11.50
CA SER A 93 -8.20 9.89 -11.94
C SER A 93 -6.68 9.90 -11.85
N THR A 94 -6.09 8.95 -11.12
CA THR A 94 -4.63 8.80 -11.01
C THR A 94 -4.00 8.10 -12.22
N SER A 95 -4.78 7.59 -13.18
CA SER A 95 -4.24 7.00 -14.41
C SER A 95 -3.59 8.06 -15.32
N PHE A 96 -2.52 7.71 -16.04
CA PHE A 96 -1.83 8.64 -16.94
C PHE A 96 -2.76 9.33 -17.95
N ALA A 97 -3.75 8.60 -18.48
CA ALA A 97 -4.74 9.17 -19.40
C ALA A 97 -5.58 10.26 -18.74
N ARG A 98 -6.07 10.02 -17.51
CA ARG A 98 -6.84 11.01 -16.75
C ARG A 98 -5.97 12.17 -16.25
N MET A 99 -4.75 11.89 -15.78
CA MET A 99 -3.79 12.93 -15.40
C MET A 99 -3.53 13.91 -16.54
N LYS A 100 -3.38 13.42 -17.78
CA LYS A 100 -3.22 14.27 -18.97
C LYS A 100 -4.42 15.21 -19.18
N THR A 101 -5.64 14.70 -19.00
CA THR A 101 -6.86 15.52 -19.11
C THR A 101 -6.94 16.56 -17.99
N ILE A 102 -6.61 16.19 -16.76
CA ILE A 102 -6.59 17.10 -15.61
C ILE A 102 -5.55 18.21 -15.82
N LEU A 103 -4.34 17.87 -16.28
CA LEU A 103 -3.30 18.85 -16.59
C LEU A 103 -3.77 19.84 -17.65
N ARG A 104 -4.46 19.37 -18.70
CA ARG A 104 -5.04 20.26 -19.72
C ARG A 104 -6.07 21.22 -19.14
N PHE A 105 -6.89 20.77 -18.19
CA PHE A 105 -7.88 21.63 -17.52
C PHE A 105 -7.19 22.71 -16.68
N TYR A 106 -6.12 22.36 -15.97
CA TYR A 106 -5.37 23.29 -15.10
C TYR A 106 -4.11 23.91 -15.72
N ARG A 107 -3.96 23.86 -17.06
CA ARG A 107 -2.72 24.22 -17.78
C ARG A 107 -2.20 25.64 -17.56
N THR A 108 -3.06 26.55 -17.07
CA THR A 108 -2.67 27.93 -16.76
C THR A 108 -1.97 28.05 -15.41
N ARG A 109 -2.19 27.09 -14.50
CA ARG A 109 -1.62 27.06 -13.14
C ARG A 109 -0.50 26.03 -12.99
N TYR A 110 -0.62 24.90 -13.68
CA TYR A 110 0.27 23.76 -13.52
C TYR A 110 0.82 23.27 -14.87
N ASP A 111 2.09 22.84 -14.87
CA ASP A 111 2.76 22.21 -16.01
C ASP A 111 3.06 20.72 -15.79
N THR A 112 2.99 20.27 -14.52
CA THR A 112 3.34 18.92 -14.08
C THR A 112 2.26 18.36 -13.18
N VAL A 113 1.94 17.07 -13.32
CA VAL A 113 1.03 16.35 -12.42
C VAL A 113 1.76 15.20 -11.77
N VAL A 114 1.72 15.16 -10.44
CA VAL A 114 2.23 14.05 -9.63
C VAL A 114 1.05 13.36 -8.96
N ALA A 115 0.80 12.10 -9.30
CA ALA A 115 -0.28 11.32 -8.70
C ALA A 115 0.26 10.28 -7.72
N PHE A 116 -0.17 10.35 -6.46
CA PHE A 116 -0.02 9.26 -5.50
C PHE A 116 -1.23 8.34 -5.63
N LYS A 117 -0.97 7.09 -6.00
CA LYS A 117 -1.94 6.02 -6.15
C LYS A 117 -1.71 4.99 -5.04
N PRO A 118 -2.40 5.12 -3.89
CA PRO A 118 -2.33 4.12 -2.86
C PRO A 118 -3.05 2.86 -3.34
N THR A 119 -2.29 1.81 -3.62
CA THR A 119 -2.81 0.51 -4.06
C THR A 119 -2.53 -0.54 -3.00
N GLY A 120 -3.46 -1.48 -2.84
CA GLY A 120 -3.20 -2.73 -2.16
C GLY A 120 -2.41 -3.69 -3.07
N TRP A 121 -2.65 -4.98 -2.91
CA TRP A 121 -2.04 -6.08 -3.66
C TRP A 121 -1.94 -5.78 -5.18
N THR A 122 -0.72 -5.64 -5.71
CA THR A 122 -0.47 -5.69 -7.15
C THR A 122 0.24 -7.01 -7.47
N PHE A 123 -0.40 -7.85 -8.28
CA PHE A 123 0.08 -9.15 -8.80
C PHE A 123 1.35 -9.06 -9.69
N GLU A 124 2.16 -7.99 -9.59
CA GLU A 124 3.44 -7.95 -10.27
C GLU A 124 4.44 -8.82 -9.50
N ALA A 125 4.42 -10.11 -9.86
CA ALA A 125 5.50 -11.04 -9.63
C ALA A 125 6.81 -10.44 -10.19
N SER A 126 7.61 -9.81 -9.33
CA SER A 126 9.05 -10.05 -9.28
C SER A 126 9.76 -8.99 -8.45
N ARG A 127 10.81 -9.48 -7.78
CA ARG A 127 11.86 -8.78 -7.03
C ARG A 127 11.55 -8.57 -5.56
N LYS A 128 12.58 -8.90 -4.78
CA LYS A 128 12.71 -9.08 -3.33
C LYS A 128 12.28 -7.90 -2.44
N HIS A 129 11.55 -6.91 -2.97
CA HIS A 129 11.10 -5.73 -2.24
C HIS A 129 9.70 -5.29 -2.72
N ALA A 130 8.64 -5.91 -2.19
CA ALA A 130 7.28 -5.33 -2.18
C ALA A 130 7.19 -4.03 -1.33
N ARG A 131 8.34 -3.53 -0.87
CA ARG A 131 8.52 -2.40 0.06
C ARG A 131 8.69 -1.05 -0.64
N ALA A 132 9.03 -1.02 -1.93
CA ALA A 132 9.39 0.22 -2.59
C ALA A 132 8.19 0.87 -3.29
N THR A 133 7.89 2.12 -2.91
CA THR A 133 7.03 3.00 -3.70
C THR A 133 7.55 3.08 -5.13
N LYS A 134 6.75 2.66 -6.11
CA LYS A 134 7.15 2.63 -7.53
C LYS A 134 6.83 3.97 -8.18
N ARG A 135 7.86 4.70 -8.62
CA ARG A 135 7.72 5.95 -9.39
C ARG A 135 7.78 5.66 -10.88
N GLN A 136 6.78 6.10 -11.63
CA GLN A 136 6.75 6.03 -13.09
C GLN A 136 6.53 7.43 -13.67
N GLN A 137 7.26 7.79 -14.72
CA GLN A 137 7.15 9.11 -15.35
C GLN A 137 6.90 8.99 -16.86
N ARG A 138 6.03 9.85 -17.38
CA ARG A 138 5.71 10.01 -18.81
C ARG A 138 5.62 11.51 -19.12
N GLY A 139 6.73 12.09 -19.56
CA GLY A 139 6.82 13.55 -19.73
C GLY A 139 6.61 14.27 -18.40
N SER A 140 5.64 15.20 -18.36
CA SER A 140 5.26 15.96 -17.15
C SER A 140 4.22 15.25 -16.25
N LEU A 141 3.97 13.96 -16.49
CA LEU A 141 3.08 13.15 -15.67
C LEU A 141 3.91 12.15 -14.86
N ILE A 142 3.82 12.21 -13.54
CA ILE A 142 4.55 11.34 -12.61
C ILE A 142 3.53 10.60 -11.75
N GLN A 143 3.67 9.29 -11.61
CA GLN A 143 2.79 8.46 -10.80
C GLN A 143 3.62 7.67 -9.78
N TYR A 144 3.26 7.80 -8.51
CA TYR A 144 3.76 7.01 -7.40
C TYR A 144 2.72 5.93 -7.06
N SER A 145 3.08 4.66 -7.24
CA SER A 145 2.29 3.54 -6.69
C SER A 145 2.77 3.27 -5.26
N VAL A 146 1.86 3.46 -4.31
CA VAL A 146 2.14 3.45 -2.87
C VAL A 146 1.49 2.22 -2.25
N PRO A 147 2.24 1.26 -1.65
CA PRO A 147 1.68 0.02 -1.11
C PRO A 147 0.98 0.23 0.25
N TYR A 148 -0.07 1.05 0.27
CA TYR A 148 -0.87 1.35 1.46
C TYR A 148 -2.05 0.37 1.58
N SER A 149 -1.89 -0.66 2.41
CA SER A 149 -2.95 -1.65 2.69
C SER A 149 -3.85 -1.23 3.85
N GLU A 150 -5.15 -1.42 3.69
CA GLU A 150 -6.17 -1.37 4.75
C GLU A 150 -6.75 -2.77 5.03
N HIS A 151 -6.12 -3.81 4.48
CA HIS A 151 -6.42 -5.21 4.72
C HIS A 151 -5.24 -5.85 5.45
N SER A 152 -5.54 -6.79 6.36
CA SER A 152 -4.55 -7.60 7.04
C SER A 152 -3.69 -8.37 6.04
N SER A 153 -2.39 -8.38 6.29
CA SER A 153 -1.45 -9.34 5.72
C SER A 153 -1.78 -10.76 6.16
N PHE A 154 -1.16 -11.74 5.52
CA PHE A 154 -1.37 -13.15 5.86
C PHE A 154 -0.85 -13.43 7.28
N GLU A 155 0.29 -12.85 7.63
CA GLU A 155 0.94 -12.98 8.93
C GLU A 155 0.09 -12.36 10.05
N GLU A 156 -0.41 -11.12 9.87
CA GLU A 156 -1.33 -10.47 10.82
C GLU A 156 -2.63 -11.29 10.99
N LEU A 157 -3.16 -11.88 9.92
CA LEU A 157 -4.36 -12.72 9.99
C LEU A 157 -4.09 -14.02 10.75
N ARG A 158 -2.91 -14.65 10.58
CA ARG A 158 -2.51 -15.83 11.36
C ARG A 158 -2.35 -15.51 12.84
N GLU A 159 -1.71 -14.39 13.17
CA GLU A 159 -1.57 -13.93 14.56
C GLU A 159 -2.93 -13.71 15.20
N LEU A 160 -3.88 -13.06 14.50
CA LEU A 160 -5.24 -12.88 14.98
C LEU A 160 -5.97 -14.21 15.20
N VAL A 161 -5.88 -15.15 14.24
CA VAL A 161 -6.50 -16.48 14.38
C VAL A 161 -5.89 -17.26 15.54
N ALA A 162 -4.57 -17.20 15.70
CA ALA A 162 -3.86 -17.83 16.81
C ALA A 162 -4.23 -17.21 18.16
N PHE A 163 -4.48 -15.90 18.21
CA PHE A 163 -4.95 -15.22 19.42
C PHE A 163 -6.41 -15.56 19.75
N LEU A 164 -7.32 -15.52 18.77
CA LEU A 164 -8.75 -15.71 18.99
C LEU A 164 -9.15 -17.19 19.17
N GLN A 165 -8.39 -18.14 18.60
CA GLN A 165 -8.69 -19.57 18.60
C GLN A 165 -10.17 -19.89 18.24
N PRO A 166 -10.68 -19.41 17.09
CA PRO A 166 -12.09 -19.57 16.75
C PRO A 166 -12.44 -21.03 16.46
N ARG A 167 -13.66 -21.44 16.82
CA ARG A 167 -14.18 -22.78 16.52
C ARG A 167 -14.31 -23.06 15.02
N ALA A 168 -14.58 -22.04 14.21
CA ALA A 168 -14.74 -22.15 12.76
C ALA A 168 -14.35 -20.84 12.06
N ILE A 169 -13.82 -20.94 10.83
CA ILE A 169 -13.41 -19.80 10.00
C ILE A 169 -14.11 -19.89 8.65
N TRP A 170 -14.86 -18.85 8.29
CA TRP A 170 -15.66 -18.80 7.07
C TRP A 170 -15.13 -17.68 6.16
N PRO A 171 -14.38 -18.00 5.09
CA PRO A 171 -13.82 -16.98 4.20
C PRO A 171 -14.92 -16.21 3.46
N HIS A 172 -14.82 -14.88 3.43
CA HIS A 172 -15.77 -14.03 2.70
C HIS A 172 -15.15 -13.45 1.41
N VAL A 173 -13.82 -13.45 1.30
CA VAL A 173 -13.07 -12.99 0.13
C VAL A 173 -12.26 -14.16 -0.43
N GLY A 174 -12.22 -14.31 -1.76
CA GLY A 174 -11.55 -15.45 -2.40
C GLY A 174 -12.22 -16.80 -2.14
N ASN A 175 -13.46 -16.81 -1.65
CA ASN A 175 -14.20 -18.01 -1.31
C ASN A 175 -14.85 -18.64 -2.56
N ASP A 176 -14.19 -19.65 -3.12
CA ASP A 176 -14.73 -20.48 -4.20
C ASP A 176 -15.72 -21.55 -3.72
N ARG A 177 -16.02 -21.59 -2.41
CA ARG A 177 -16.78 -22.63 -1.72
C ARG A 177 -16.24 -24.04 -1.96
N GLY A 178 -14.94 -24.13 -2.24
CA GLY A 178 -14.30 -25.35 -2.70
C GLY A 178 -12.87 -25.49 -2.19
N PRO A 179 -11.99 -26.15 -2.96
CA PRO A 179 -10.64 -26.47 -2.52
C PRO A 179 -9.79 -25.25 -2.14
N LYS A 180 -9.97 -24.10 -2.81
CA LYS A 180 -9.17 -22.91 -2.48
C LYS A 180 -9.59 -22.33 -1.12
N ALA A 181 -10.89 -22.26 -0.84
CA ALA A 181 -11.40 -21.84 0.46
C ALA A 181 -10.92 -22.76 1.58
N ALA A 182 -10.97 -24.08 1.38
CA ALA A 182 -10.45 -25.05 2.35
C ALA A 182 -8.95 -24.86 2.59
N LYS A 183 -8.16 -24.68 1.51
CA LYS A 183 -6.72 -24.45 1.62
C LYS A 183 -6.37 -23.15 2.34
N MET A 184 -7.14 -22.08 2.13
CA MET A 184 -6.94 -20.83 2.86
C MET A 184 -7.13 -21.03 4.37
N VAL A 185 -8.18 -21.73 4.79
CA VAL A 185 -8.43 -22.02 6.21
C VAL A 185 -7.32 -22.88 6.79
N GLU A 186 -6.92 -23.95 6.08
CA GLU A 186 -5.81 -24.83 6.47
C GLU A 186 -4.51 -24.03 6.72
N LEU A 187 -4.15 -23.15 5.79
CA LEU A 187 -2.94 -22.32 5.90
C LEU A 187 -3.00 -21.33 7.07
N LEU A 188 -4.19 -20.83 7.41
CA LEU A 188 -4.37 -19.89 8.53
C LEU A 188 -4.29 -20.59 9.88
N THR A 189 -4.81 -21.82 10.00
CA THR A 189 -4.85 -22.58 11.25
C THR A 189 -3.63 -23.48 11.45
N ALA A 190 -2.75 -23.61 10.46
CA ALA A 190 -1.54 -24.40 10.57
C ALA A 190 -0.69 -23.92 11.77
N PRO A 191 -0.10 -24.83 12.56
CA PRO A 191 0.82 -24.45 13.64
C PRO A 191 1.97 -23.61 13.08
N ALA A 192 2.47 -22.66 13.88
CA ALA A 192 3.67 -21.92 13.54
C ALA A 192 4.82 -22.93 13.42
N THR A 193 5.42 -23.07 12.25
CA THR A 193 6.60 -23.91 12.06
C THR A 193 7.68 -23.40 13.01
N VAL A 194 8.11 -24.23 13.96
CA VAL A 194 9.24 -23.93 14.84
C VAL A 194 10.48 -23.84 13.95
N ALA A 195 10.87 -22.61 13.62
CA ALA A 195 12.14 -22.36 12.94
C ALA A 195 13.27 -22.54 13.96
N GLY A 196 13.91 -23.70 13.93
CA GLY A 196 15.15 -23.91 14.66
C GLY A 196 15.39 -25.34 15.13
N VAL A 197 15.88 -26.20 14.22
CA VAL A 197 16.92 -27.18 14.57
C VAL A 197 17.83 -27.30 13.34
N HIS A 198 19.01 -26.66 13.42
CA HIS A 198 20.17 -27.11 12.66
C HIS A 198 20.54 -28.49 13.21
N THR A 199 20.20 -29.56 12.50
CA THR A 199 20.88 -30.85 12.70
C THR A 199 22.28 -30.71 12.11
N THR A 200 23.25 -30.36 12.94
CA THR A 200 24.66 -30.69 12.71
C THR A 200 24.78 -32.21 12.80
N GLY A 201 24.72 -32.88 11.65
CA GLY A 201 25.10 -34.28 11.53
C GLY A 201 26.60 -34.41 11.69
N ASN A 202 27.04 -34.79 12.88
CA ASN A 202 28.37 -35.27 13.17
C ASN A 202 28.49 -36.70 12.61
N GLN A 203 29.38 -36.94 11.65
CA GLN A 203 29.86 -38.27 11.31
C GLN A 203 31.38 -38.21 11.17
N SER A 204 32.05 -38.64 12.23
CA SER A 204 33.43 -39.10 12.27
C SER A 204 33.43 -40.63 12.23
N GLU A 205 34.11 -41.16 11.20
CA GLU A 205 34.96 -42.36 11.14
C GLU A 205 34.60 -43.64 11.91
N ASP A 206 34.41 -44.72 11.15
CA ASP A 206 35.08 -46.04 11.24
C ASP A 206 34.51 -46.88 10.06
N GLY A 207 35.21 -47.61 9.19
CA GLY A 207 36.46 -48.37 9.27
C GLY A 207 36.15 -49.76 8.69
N GLY A 208 36.88 -50.24 7.67
CA GLY A 208 36.80 -51.66 7.24
C GLY A 208 36.80 -51.97 5.73
N ASN A 209 38.01 -52.08 5.19
CA ASN A 209 38.53 -52.94 4.10
C ASN A 209 37.71 -54.19 3.68
N ASP A 210 37.63 -54.51 2.38
CA ASP A 210 38.42 -55.60 1.74
C ASP A 210 38.01 -55.88 0.26
N GLU A 211 38.88 -56.66 -0.39
CA GLU A 211 39.25 -56.90 -1.79
C GLU A 211 38.26 -57.65 -2.74
N GLU A 212 38.77 -57.87 -3.97
CA GLU A 212 38.35 -58.74 -5.11
C GLU A 212 37.55 -58.03 -6.22
N GLY A 213 37.88 -58.07 -7.53
CA GLY A 213 38.83 -58.87 -8.32
C GLY A 213 38.18 -59.23 -9.68
N GLY A 214 38.94 -59.21 -10.79
CA GLY A 214 38.57 -59.77 -12.11
C GLY A 214 38.21 -58.73 -13.17
N GLU A 215 39.18 -58.30 -13.99
CA GLU A 215 39.52 -58.83 -15.34
C GLU A 215 38.66 -58.24 -16.48
#